data_AF-A0A2V6PNX6-F1
#
_entry.id   AF-A0A2V6PNX6-F1
#
_cell.length_a   1.000
_cell.length_b   1.000
_cell.length_c   1.000
_cell.angle_alpha   90.00
_cell.angle_beta   90.00
_cell.angle_gamma   90.00
#
_symmetry.space_group_name_H-M   'P 1'
#
loop_
_entity.id
_entity.type
_entity.pdbx_description
1 polymer ?
#
loop_
_entity_poly.entity_id
_entity_poly.type
_entity_poly.pdbx_seq_one_letter_code
_entity_poly.pdbx_strand_id
1 'polypeptide(L)'
;MGLPIVVVDAFTDTRFRGNPAAVCVLPEGRDDQFMKDVAREMNLSETAFLLRDGYLVEVASEDIVRKAVPNHPLLRTVQARGVIVTSPSSSPGFDFVSRFFAPGSGIDEDPVTGIA
;
A
#
# COMPACT_ATOMS: atom_id res chain seq x y z
N MET A 1 4.43 -24.05 -5.39
CA MET A 1 3.07 -23.51 -5.20
C MET A 1 2.94 -22.30 -6.12
N GLY A 2 1.81 -22.13 -6.82
CA GLY A 2 1.67 -21.05 -7.81
C GLY A 2 1.55 -19.66 -7.16
N LEU A 3 2.00 -18.61 -7.84
CA LEU A 3 1.79 -17.22 -7.42
C LEU A 3 0.38 -16.77 -7.81
N PRO A 4 -0.42 -16.20 -6.90
CA PRO A 4 -1.71 -15.63 -7.26
C PRO A 4 -1.52 -14.42 -8.18
N ILE A 5 -2.13 -14.49 -9.37
CA ILE A 5 -2.21 -13.38 -10.32
C ILE A 5 -3.68 -13.15 -10.63
N VAL A 6 -4.14 -11.92 -10.49
CA VAL A 6 -5.49 -11.49 -10.86
C VAL A 6 -5.41 -10.41 -11.93
N VAL A 7 -6.35 -10.40 -12.87
CA VAL A 7 -6.48 -9.32 -13.86
C VAL A 7 -7.60 -8.40 -13.39
N VAL A 8 -7.33 -7.11 -13.34
CA VAL A 8 -8.28 -6.06 -12.95
C VAL A 8 -8.46 -5.07 -14.08
N ASP A 9 -9.68 -4.54 -14.23
CA ASP A 9 -9.98 -3.43 -15.14
C ASP A 9 -9.73 -2.11 -14.40
N ALA A 10 -8.57 -1.49 -14.61
CA ALA A 10 -8.19 -0.24 -13.94
C ALA A 10 -8.88 0.98 -14.58
N PHE A 11 -9.07 2.05 -13.79
CA PHE A 11 -9.69 3.32 -14.20
C PHE A 11 -11.14 3.20 -14.68
N THR A 12 -11.87 2.20 -14.18
CA THR A 12 -13.29 1.97 -14.49
C THR A 12 -13.99 1.31 -13.30
N ASP A 13 -15.31 1.47 -13.20
CA ASP A 13 -16.21 0.72 -12.33
C ASP A 13 -17.00 -0.37 -13.09
N THR A 14 -16.89 -0.37 -14.42
CA THR A 14 -17.62 -1.24 -15.33
C THR A 14 -16.70 -2.33 -15.86
N ARG A 15 -17.13 -3.60 -15.81
CA ARG A 15 -16.38 -4.75 -16.35
C ARG A 15 -16.07 -4.58 -17.83
N PHE A 16 -14.89 -5.03 -18.25
CA PHE A 16 -14.40 -5.00 -19.64
C PHE A 16 -14.28 -3.57 -20.22
N ARG A 17 -14.07 -2.59 -19.35
CA ARG A 17 -13.78 -1.19 -19.70
C ARG A 17 -12.46 -0.78 -19.05
N GLY A 18 -12.00 0.45 -19.27
CA GLY A 18 -10.74 0.92 -18.71
C GLY A 18 -9.53 0.17 -19.28
N ASN A 19 -8.51 -0.04 -18.44
CA ASN A 19 -7.24 -0.64 -18.84
C ASN A 19 -6.97 -1.94 -18.04
N PRO A 20 -6.88 -3.11 -18.69
CA PRO A 20 -6.54 -4.35 -18.00
C PRO A 20 -5.13 -4.31 -17.43
N ALA A 21 -5.00 -4.57 -16.14
CA ALA A 21 -3.73 -4.66 -15.43
C ALA A 21 -3.64 -5.99 -14.68
N ALA A 22 -2.47 -6.64 -14.74
CA ALA A 22 -2.20 -7.81 -13.92
C ALA A 22 -1.74 -7.36 -12.52
N VAL A 23 -2.24 -8.01 -11.47
CA VAL A 23 -1.77 -7.83 -10.09
C VAL A 23 -1.23 -9.16 -9.61
N CYS A 24 0.08 -9.22 -9.40
CA CYS A 24 0.79 -10.38 -8.87
C CYS A 24 1.02 -10.20 -7.37
N VAL A 25 0.46 -11.10 -6.56
CA VAL A 25 0.64 -11.09 -5.10
C VAL A 25 1.89 -11.89 -4.75
N LEU A 26 2.90 -11.19 -4.24
CA LEU A 26 4.19 -11.76 -3.91
C LEU A 26 4.30 -12.03 -2.40
N PRO A 27 4.80 -13.21 -2.00
CA PRO A 27 5.07 -13.50 -0.59
C PRO A 27 6.29 -12.73 -0.06
N GLU A 28 7.23 -12.38 -0.94
CA GLU A 28 8.47 -11.66 -0.64
C GLU A 28 8.94 -10.89 -1.87
N GLY A 29 9.83 -9.92 -1.67
CA GLY A 29 10.39 -9.10 -2.75
C GLY A 29 11.09 -9.96 -3.81
N ARG A 30 10.94 -9.58 -5.08
CA ARG A 30 11.58 -10.25 -6.22
C ARG A 30 12.40 -9.23 -7.00
N ASP A 31 13.39 -9.73 -7.73
CA ASP A 31 14.26 -8.89 -8.53
C ASP A 31 13.57 -8.36 -9.81
N ASP A 32 14.19 -7.34 -10.40
CA ASP A 32 13.70 -6.69 -11.60
C ASP A 32 13.55 -7.63 -12.79
N GLN A 33 14.40 -8.65 -12.89
CA GLN A 33 14.39 -9.57 -14.02
C GLN A 33 13.14 -10.46 -13.96
N PHE A 34 12.86 -11.02 -12.78
CA PHE A 34 11.64 -11.75 -12.51
C PHE A 34 10.40 -10.90 -12.79
N MET A 35 10.37 -9.66 -12.29
CA MET A 35 9.24 -8.75 -12.52
C MET A 35 9.02 -8.48 -14.02
N LYS A 36 10.10 -8.26 -14.78
CA LYS A 36 10.02 -8.07 -16.25
C LYS A 36 9.55 -9.32 -16.98
N ASP A 37 9.96 -10.50 -16.55
CA ASP A 37 9.56 -11.75 -17.17
C ASP A 37 8.09 -12.06 -16.93
N VAL A 38 7.59 -11.83 -15.71
CA VAL A 38 6.15 -11.93 -15.41
C VAL A 38 5.36 -10.91 -16.21
N ALA A 39 5.78 -9.65 -16.26
CA ALA A 39 5.07 -8.63 -17.03
C ALA A 39 5.00 -8.97 -18.53
N ARG A 40 6.09 -9.53 -19.09
CA ARG A 40 6.12 -10.01 -20.48
C ARG A 40 5.18 -11.18 -20.71
N GLU A 41 5.15 -12.15 -19.79
CA GLU A 41 4.25 -13.31 -19.85
C GLU A 41 2.77 -12.86 -19.82
N MET A 42 2.44 -11.89 -18.97
CA MET A 42 1.07 -11.36 -18.86
C MET A 42 0.64 -10.57 -20.10
N ASN A 43 1.58 -9.91 -20.79
CA ASN A 43 1.35 -9.16 -22.03
C ASN A 43 0.17 -8.15 -21.94
N LEU A 44 0.07 -7.46 -20.80
CA LEU A 44 -0.87 -6.35 -20.56
C LEU A 44 -0.11 -5.02 -20.48
N SER A 45 -0.86 -3.91 -20.51
CA SER A 45 -0.30 -2.55 -20.43
C SER A 45 0.53 -2.34 -19.15
N GLU A 46 0.05 -2.86 -18.01
CA GLU A 46 0.74 -2.79 -16.73
C GLU A 46 0.66 -4.11 -15.94
N THR A 47 1.67 -4.34 -15.12
CA THR A 47 1.70 -5.41 -14.12
C THR A 47 2.15 -4.82 -12.78
N ALA A 48 1.28 -4.88 -11.77
CA ALA A 48 1.57 -4.47 -10.42
C ALA A 48 2.04 -5.67 -9.59
N PHE A 49 3.03 -5.44 -8.73
CA PHE A 49 3.55 -6.44 -7.80
C PHE A 49 3.23 -6.01 -6.38
N LEU A 50 2.33 -6.76 -5.73
CA LEU A 50 1.85 -6.44 -4.39
C LEU A 50 2.65 -7.25 -3.36
N LEU A 51 3.27 -6.56 -2.41
CA LEU A 51 3.88 -7.15 -1.23
C LEU A 51 3.00 -6.90 -0.01
N ARG A 52 2.94 -7.87 0.90
CA ARG A 52 2.37 -7.65 2.23
C ARG A 52 3.48 -7.12 3.14
N ASP A 53 3.73 -5.82 3.06
CA ASP A 53 4.85 -5.19 3.78
C ASP A 53 4.42 -4.15 4.82
N GLY A 54 3.12 -3.96 5.10
CA GLY A 54 2.66 -2.92 6.02
C GLY A 54 1.41 -3.27 6.82
N TYR A 55 1.11 -2.42 7.81
CA TYR A 55 -0.16 -2.44 8.54
C TYR A 55 -0.95 -1.16 8.27
N LEU A 56 -2.27 -1.30 8.12
CA LEU A 56 -3.21 -0.19 8.13
C LEU A 56 -4.08 -0.31 9.38
N VAL A 57 -4.07 0.73 10.20
CA VAL A 57 -4.80 0.84 11.47
C VAL A 57 -5.85 1.91 11.33
N GLU A 58 -7.10 1.50 11.23
CA GLU A 58 -8.24 2.41 11.28
C GLU A 58 -8.56 2.77 12.74
N VAL A 59 -8.65 4.07 13.03
CA VAL A 59 -9.00 4.61 14.34
C VAL A 59 -10.34 5.35 14.30
N ALA A 60 -10.96 5.53 15.47
CA ALA A 60 -12.32 6.02 15.57
C ALA A 60 -12.54 7.47 15.09
N SER A 61 -11.49 8.30 14.99
CA SER A 61 -11.63 9.70 14.58
C SER A 61 -10.35 10.33 14.03
N GLU A 62 -10.55 11.38 13.24
CA GLU A 62 -9.49 12.22 12.69
C GLU A 62 -8.60 12.83 13.78
N ASP A 63 -9.19 13.16 14.93
CA ASP A 63 -8.48 13.70 16.09
C ASP A 63 -7.44 12.71 16.64
N ILE A 64 -7.74 11.40 16.63
CA ILE A 64 -6.80 10.36 17.05
C ILE A 64 -5.64 10.27 16.05
N VAL A 65 -5.92 10.31 14.75
CA VAL A 65 -4.88 10.31 13.70
C VAL A 65 -3.95 11.50 13.91
N ARG A 66 -4.49 12.72 14.03
CA ARG A 66 -3.70 13.95 14.19
C ARG A 66 -2.85 13.97 15.47
N LYS A 67 -3.34 13.37 16.55
CA LYS A 67 -2.65 13.32 17.86
C LYS A 67 -1.84 12.05 18.08
N ALA A 68 -1.78 11.14 17.10
CA ALA A 68 -1.04 9.89 17.24
C ALA A 68 0.45 10.16 17.49
N VAL A 69 0.98 9.57 18.57
CA VAL A 69 2.40 9.55 18.92
C VAL A 69 2.77 8.09 19.21
N PRO A 70 3.11 7.31 18.18
CA PRO A 70 3.44 5.90 18.38
C PRO A 70 4.77 5.73 19.10
N ASN A 71 4.95 4.59 19.76
CA ASN A 71 6.24 4.22 20.34
C ASN A 71 7.21 3.82 19.22
N HIS A 72 8.04 4.76 18.75
CA HIS A 72 8.97 4.52 17.64
C HIS A 72 9.97 3.39 17.94
N PRO A 73 10.60 3.28 19.13
CA PRO A 73 11.44 2.13 19.46
C PRO A 73 10.75 0.78 19.28
N LEU A 74 9.47 0.67 19.66
CA LEU A 74 8.69 -0.56 19.46
C LEU A 74 8.35 -0.77 17.97
N LEU A 75 7.97 0.29 17.26
CA LEU A 75 7.67 0.17 15.83
C LEU A 75 8.90 -0.26 15.00
N ARG A 76 10.13 0.06 15.43
CA ARG A 76 11.36 -0.45 14.79
C ARG A 76 11.50 -1.97 14.85
N THR A 77 10.86 -2.63 15.80
CA THR A 77 10.91 -4.09 15.93
C THR A 77 9.80 -4.81 15.18
N VAL A 78 8.83 -4.07 14.63
CA VAL A 78 7.73 -4.64 13.85
C VAL A 78 8.28 -5.05 12.48
N GLN A 79 8.01 -6.29 12.06
CA GLN A 79 8.39 -6.80 10.74
C GLN A 79 7.45 -6.25 9.65
N ALA A 80 7.51 -4.94 9.44
CA ALA A 80 6.77 -4.22 8.42
C ALA A 80 7.60 -3.01 7.95
N ARG A 81 7.44 -2.62 6.69
CA ARG A 81 7.91 -1.37 6.11
C ARG A 81 7.42 -0.16 6.89
N GLY A 82 6.16 -0.20 7.33
CA GLY A 82 5.57 0.83 8.16
C GLY A 82 4.12 0.56 8.55
N VAL A 83 3.56 1.53 9.29
CA VAL A 83 2.19 1.52 9.80
C VAL A 83 1.49 2.78 9.33
N ILE A 84 0.39 2.60 8.62
CA ILE A 84 -0.55 3.64 8.25
C ILE A 84 -1.60 3.74 9.35
N VAL A 85 -1.81 4.93 9.90
CA VAL A 85 -2.94 5.21 10.81
C VAL A 85 -3.92 6.10 10.05
N THR A 86 -5.20 5.71 10.01
CA THR A 86 -6.21 6.39 9.18
C THR A 86 -7.56 6.46 9.86
N SER A 87 -8.40 7.40 9.42
CA SER A 87 -9.82 7.47 9.78
C SER A 87 -10.60 8.22 8.71
N PRO A 88 -11.94 8.05 8.64
CA PRO A 88 -12.79 8.99 7.93
C PRO A 88 -12.52 10.43 8.39
N SER A 89 -12.58 11.37 7.46
CA SER A 89 -12.34 12.78 7.71
C SER A 89 -13.61 13.43 8.25
N SER A 90 -13.48 14.26 9.28
CA SER A 90 -14.51 15.23 9.69
C SER A 90 -14.28 16.61 9.05
N SER A 91 -13.12 16.81 8.43
CA SER A 91 -12.80 18.02 7.66
C SER A 91 -13.55 18.06 6.32
N PRO A 92 -14.26 19.16 5.99
CA PRO A 92 -14.96 19.30 4.72
C PRO A 92 -14.02 19.20 3.52
N GLY A 93 -14.45 18.49 2.47
CA GLY A 93 -13.69 18.35 1.22
C GLY A 93 -12.63 17.25 1.23
N PHE A 94 -12.55 16.45 2.28
CA PHE A 94 -11.67 15.28 2.37
C PHE A 94 -12.48 14.05 2.76
N ASP A 95 -12.15 12.89 2.18
CA ASP A 95 -12.81 11.61 2.50
C ASP A 95 -12.22 10.96 3.76
N PHE A 96 -10.90 11.04 3.92
CA PHE A 96 -10.16 10.46 5.04
C PHE A 96 -8.90 11.26 5.34
N VAL A 97 -8.33 11.02 6.53
CA VAL A 97 -7.02 11.52 6.96
C VAL A 97 -6.10 10.34 7.26
N SER A 98 -4.82 10.48 6.94
CA SER A 98 -3.85 9.40 7.16
C SER A 98 -2.47 9.93 7.53
N ARG A 99 -1.73 9.15 8.32
CA ARG A 99 -0.32 9.36 8.66
C ARG A 99 0.44 8.04 8.53
N PHE A 100 1.68 8.11 8.07
CA PHE A 100 2.53 6.94 7.84
C PHE A 100 3.77 6.98 8.75
N PHE A 101 3.97 5.92 9.53
CA PHE A 101 5.08 5.76 10.46
C PHE A 101 5.96 4.59 10.02
N ALA A 102 7.23 4.85 9.72
CA ALA A 102 8.16 3.84 9.19
C ALA A 102 9.52 3.81 9.90
N PRO A 103 9.58 3.83 11.25
CA PRO A 103 10.84 4.03 11.95
C PRO A 103 11.83 2.89 11.72
N GLY A 104 11.38 1.67 11.41
CA GLY A 104 12.24 0.56 10.97
C GLY A 104 12.99 0.86 9.67
N SER A 105 12.43 1.71 8.82
CA SER A 105 13.03 2.20 7.56
C SER A 105 13.87 3.48 7.76
N GLY A 106 14.08 3.91 9.00
CA GLY A 106 14.87 5.10 9.33
C GLY A 106 14.10 6.42 9.32
N ILE A 107 12.79 6.40 9.04
CA ILE A 107 11.93 7.57 9.00
C ILE A 107 10.86 7.43 10.08
N ASP A 108 10.93 8.24 11.13
CA ASP A 108 9.98 8.15 12.25
C ASP A 108 8.53 8.39 11.79
N GLU A 109 8.33 9.43 10.98
CA GLU A 109 7.07 9.75 10.30
C GLU A 109 7.39 10.32 8.92
N ASP A 110 6.67 9.86 7.90
CA ASP A 110 6.78 10.41 6.55
C ASP A 110 5.80 11.59 6.39
N PRO A 111 6.28 12.83 6.14
CA PRO A 111 5.42 14.00 6.06
C PRO A 111 4.52 14.02 4.82
N VAL A 112 4.90 13.35 3.72
CA VAL A 112 4.07 13.19 2.51
C VAL A 112 4.57 11.97 1.71
N THR A 113 3.74 10.94 1.58
CA THR A 113 3.93 9.88 0.58
C THR A 113 2.91 9.99 -0.54
N GLY A 114 3.37 10.26 -1.77
CA GLY A 114 2.61 9.95 -2.99
C GLY A 114 2.55 8.44 -3.28
N ILE A 115 3.10 7.61 -2.40
CA ILE A 115 3.11 6.15 -2.44
C ILE A 115 2.77 5.66 -1.02
N ALA A 116 1.48 5.56 -0.72
CA ALA A 116 0.93 4.92 0.47
C ALA A 116 0.27 3.59 0.07
#